data_AF-A0A1Y2BVG7-F1
#
_entry.id   AF-A0A1Y2BVG7-F1
#
_cell.length_a   1.000
_cell.length_b   1.000
_cell.length_c   1.000
_cell.angle_alpha   90.00
_cell.angle_beta   90.00
_cell.angle_gamma   90.00
#
_symmetry.space_group_name_H-M   'P 1'
#
loop_
_entity.id
_entity.type
_entity.pdbx_description
1 polymer ?
#
loop_
_entity_poly.entity_id
_entity_poly.type
_entity_poly.pdbx_seq_one_letter_code
_entity_poly.pdbx_strand_id
1 'polypeptide(L)'
;MLDSIQEDALRPIEEITKVTICNNFFEFVGSCEDKCIVVEEFRPSQLHPSSLLQFTDKYGYSCPIKGGHKYVKPEMIIICSIIHPSRLYREEKEELNEQFTRRITHLYEVNSNHSYYEIHLNQVCIGGYPIGYRTDFNQLEEYEVTDNWDGTRTIIN
;
A
#
# COMPACT_ATOMS: atom_id res chain seq x y z
N MET A 1 36.23 13.29 -28.48
CA MET A 1 34.96 13.96 -28.13
C MET A 1 33.91 12.87 -27.95
N LEU A 2 34.16 12.04 -26.95
CA LEU A 2 33.36 10.93 -26.44
C LEU A 2 33.64 10.99 -24.93
N ASP A 3 32.62 10.73 -24.12
CA ASP A 3 32.60 10.73 -22.65
C ASP A 3 31.74 11.86 -22.06
N SER A 4 30.43 11.68 -22.15
CA SER A 4 29.49 12.12 -21.10
C SER A 4 28.17 11.35 -21.23
N ILE A 5 28.23 10.02 -21.16
CA ILE A 5 27.09 9.25 -20.65
C ILE A 5 27.42 9.08 -19.16
N GLN A 6 27.08 10.10 -18.36
CA GLN A 6 27.25 10.02 -16.91
C GLN A 6 26.22 9.04 -16.35
N GLU A 7 26.75 7.94 -15.84
CA GLU A 7 26.27 7.05 -14.80
C GLU A 7 25.11 7.60 -13.95
N ASP A 8 23.86 7.38 -14.38
CA ASP A 8 22.67 7.41 -13.51
C ASP A 8 22.22 5.99 -13.09
N ALA A 9 23.09 4.99 -13.30
CA ALA A 9 22.85 3.61 -12.93
C ALA A 9 23.59 3.27 -11.63
N LEU A 10 22.81 2.98 -10.58
CA LEU A 10 23.21 2.52 -9.24
C LEU A 10 23.40 3.61 -8.16
N ARG A 11 22.29 4.15 -7.65
CA ARG A 11 22.20 4.72 -6.28
C ARG A 11 21.38 3.88 -5.27
N PRO A 12 21.38 2.52 -5.22
CA PRO A 12 20.23 1.85 -4.63
C PRO A 12 20.40 1.49 -3.15
N ILE A 13 21.58 1.58 -2.54
CA ILE A 13 21.84 0.95 -1.23
C ILE A 13 21.94 1.96 -0.08
N GLU A 14 22.36 3.19 -0.34
CA GLU A 14 22.62 4.18 0.72
C GLU A 14 21.36 4.91 1.22
N GLU A 15 20.21 4.69 0.59
CA GLU A 15 18.95 5.37 0.93
C GLU A 15 17.86 4.43 1.47
N ILE A 16 18.10 3.12 1.47
CA ILE A 16 17.15 2.11 1.93
C ILE A 16 17.41 1.78 3.40
N THR A 17 16.36 1.85 4.20
CA THR A 17 16.35 1.40 5.59
C THR A 17 15.37 0.25 5.73
N LYS A 18 15.88 -0.90 6.17
CA LYS A 18 15.05 -2.02 6.60
C LYS A 18 14.47 -1.71 7.97
N VAL A 19 13.19 -1.98 8.14
CA VAL A 19 12.46 -1.81 9.40
C VAL A 19 11.83 -3.12 9.82
N THR A 20 12.09 -3.51 11.07
CA THR A 20 11.41 -4.61 11.73
C THR A 20 10.56 -4.05 12.87
N ILE A 21 9.33 -4.55 12.99
CA ILE A 21 8.38 -4.07 14.01
C ILE A 21 8.08 -5.21 14.97
N CYS A 22 8.32 -4.99 16.26
CA CYS A 22 8.05 -5.95 17.31
C CYS A 22 7.46 -5.25 18.54
N ASN A 23 6.27 -5.69 18.99
CA ASN A 23 5.58 -5.15 20.15
C ASN A 23 5.43 -3.62 20.11
N ASN A 24 4.97 -3.08 18.98
CA ASN A 24 4.88 -1.64 18.68
C ASN A 24 6.23 -0.88 18.61
N PHE A 25 7.38 -1.52 18.78
CA PHE A 25 8.68 -0.87 18.62
C PHE A 25 9.26 -1.08 17.22
N PHE A 26 9.87 -0.03 16.70
CA PHE A 26 10.54 -0.03 15.40
C PHE A 26 12.04 -0.24 15.60
N GLU A 27 12.61 -1.13 14.80
CA GLU A 27 14.04 -1.37 14.71
C GLU A 27 14.49 -1.04 13.29
N PHE A 28 15.38 -0.07 13.16
CA PHE A 28 15.87 0.46 11.89
C PHE A 28 17.27 -0.08 11.62
N VAL A 29 17.47 -0.69 10.46
CA VAL A 29 18.76 -1.23 10.00
C VAL A 29 19.02 -0.74 8.59
N GLY A 30 20.05 0.09 8.40
CA GLY A 30 20.39 0.64 7.08
C GLY A 30 20.76 2.10 7.15
N SER A 31 20.28 2.86 6.16
CA SER A 31 20.59 4.28 5.99
C SER A 31 20.23 5.15 7.19
N CYS A 32 20.95 6.27 7.35
CA CYS A 32 20.59 7.33 8.29
C CYS A 32 19.56 8.32 7.71
N GLU A 33 19.39 8.36 6.38
CA GLU A 33 18.47 9.29 5.71
C GLU A 33 17.04 8.75 5.65
N ASP A 34 16.86 7.42 5.71
CA ASP A 34 15.56 6.74 5.70
C ASP A 34 14.60 7.18 4.58
N LYS A 35 15.11 7.54 3.39
CA LYS A 35 14.26 7.97 2.27
C LYS A 35 13.33 6.86 1.80
N CYS A 36 13.83 5.63 1.71
CA CYS A 36 13.04 4.45 1.40
C CYS A 36 13.04 3.51 2.60
N ILE A 37 11.85 3.20 3.13
CA ILE A 37 11.70 2.25 4.24
C ILE A 37 11.08 0.96 3.73
N VAL A 38 11.72 -0.16 4.03
CA VAL A 38 11.21 -1.50 3.73
C VAL A 38 10.82 -2.18 5.03
N VAL A 39 9.52 -2.43 5.21
CA VAL A 39 8.97 -3.22 6.32
C VAL A 39 8.79 -4.65 5.84
N GLU A 40 9.68 -5.54 6.29
CA GLU A 40 9.61 -6.96 5.96
C GLU A 40 8.67 -7.71 6.90
N GLU A 41 7.93 -8.67 6.33
CA GLU A 41 7.06 -9.59 7.07
C GLU A 41 6.04 -8.94 8.02
N PHE A 42 5.46 -7.79 7.63
CA PHE A 42 4.48 -7.09 8.46
C PHE A 42 3.31 -8.00 8.87
N ARG A 43 3.01 -8.01 10.17
CA ARG A 43 1.83 -8.65 10.77
C ARG A 43 1.01 -7.63 11.56
N PRO A 44 -0.33 -7.70 11.49
CA PRO A 44 -1.21 -6.78 12.22
C PRO A 44 -1.02 -6.77 13.74
N SER A 45 -0.54 -7.88 14.32
CA SER A 45 -0.26 -7.99 15.76
C SER A 45 0.96 -7.18 16.21
N GLN A 46 1.85 -6.79 15.29
CA GLN A 46 3.10 -6.10 15.61
C GLN A 46 2.90 -4.59 15.82
N LEU A 47 1.88 -4.01 15.18
CA LEU A 47 1.64 -2.57 15.19
C LEU A 47 0.15 -2.27 15.37
N HIS A 48 -0.16 -1.36 16.30
CA HIS A 48 -1.52 -0.86 16.45
C HIS A 48 -1.99 -0.15 15.16
N PRO A 49 -3.24 -0.34 14.70
CA PRO A 49 -3.72 0.25 13.44
C PRO A 49 -3.53 1.77 13.35
N SER A 50 -3.80 2.49 14.45
CA SER A 50 -3.59 3.95 14.49
C SER A 50 -2.14 4.35 14.25
N SER A 51 -1.18 3.55 14.72
CA SER A 51 0.24 3.78 14.48
C SER A 51 0.62 3.48 13.04
N LEU A 52 0.00 2.48 12.39
CA LEU A 52 0.19 2.22 10.96
C LEU A 52 -0.30 3.40 10.10
N LEU A 53 -1.48 3.95 10.43
CA LEU A 53 -2.03 5.09 9.71
C LEU A 53 -1.15 6.35 9.85
N GLN A 54 -0.61 6.60 11.04
CA GLN A 54 0.32 7.71 11.25
C GLN A 54 1.67 7.47 10.57
N PHE A 55 2.19 6.24 10.63
CA PHE A 55 3.44 5.86 9.98
C PHE A 55 3.39 6.03 8.46
N THR A 56 2.22 5.81 7.86
CA THR A 56 1.99 5.98 6.41
C THR A 56 1.42 7.36 6.04
N ASP A 57 1.40 8.31 6.99
CA ASP A 57 0.95 9.67 6.72
C ASP A 57 2.07 10.54 6.12
N LYS A 58 1.68 11.55 5.34
CA LYS A 58 2.59 12.49 4.65
C LYS A 58 3.38 13.39 5.61
N TYR A 59 2.93 13.50 6.85
CA TYR A 59 3.54 14.39 7.85
C TYR A 59 4.74 13.77 8.57
N GLY A 60 5.04 12.50 8.32
CA GLY A 60 6.04 11.74 9.08
C GLY A 60 5.54 11.34 10.47
N TYR A 61 6.25 10.43 11.10
CA TYR A 61 5.83 9.77 12.33
C TYR A 61 6.99 9.64 13.32
N SER A 62 6.70 9.85 14.60
CA SER A 62 7.66 9.61 15.68
C SER A 62 7.58 8.15 16.10
N CYS A 63 8.42 7.31 15.50
CA CYS A 63 8.45 5.89 15.77
C CYS A 63 9.03 5.63 17.17
N PRO A 64 8.32 4.90 18.05
CA PRO A 64 8.90 4.42 19.29
C PRO A 64 10.00 3.37 18.97
N ILE A 65 11.19 3.60 19.50
CA ILE A 65 12.33 2.67 19.44
C ILE A 65 12.67 2.22 20.86
N LYS A 66 13.41 1.12 21.00
CA LYS A 66 13.88 0.70 22.34
C LYS A 66 14.77 1.80 22.91
N GLY A 67 14.32 2.44 23.99
CA GLY A 67 15.06 3.50 24.68
C GLY A 67 14.82 4.93 24.16
N GLY A 68 13.83 5.16 23.28
CA GLY A 68 13.53 6.52 22.82
C GLY A 68 12.51 6.58 21.69
N HIS A 69 12.61 7.63 20.87
CA HIS A 69 11.80 7.82 19.68
C HIS A 69 12.69 8.28 18.51
N LYS A 70 12.38 7.83 17.30
CA LYS A 70 13.01 8.28 16.05
C LYS A 70 11.94 8.87 15.16
N TYR A 71 12.07 10.15 14.80
CA TYR A 71 11.19 10.77 13.82
C TYR A 71 11.61 10.34 12.42
N VAL A 72 10.67 9.84 11.63
CA VAL A 72 10.89 9.41 10.24
C VAL A 72 9.87 10.06 9.31
N LYS A 73 10.34 10.46 8.13
CA LYS A 73 9.51 10.99 7.06
C LYS A 73 10.03 10.48 5.72
N PRO A 74 9.82 9.20 5.41
CA PRO A 74 10.29 8.59 4.17
C PRO A 74 9.55 9.16 2.96
N GLU A 75 10.23 9.14 1.81
CA GLU A 75 9.62 9.41 0.50
C GLU A 75 8.87 8.17 -0.02
N MET A 76 9.35 6.97 0.36
CA MET A 76 8.78 5.70 -0.04
C MET A 76 8.72 4.71 1.13
N ILE A 77 7.58 4.04 1.27
CA ILE A 77 7.41 2.93 2.21
C ILE A 77 6.98 1.70 1.42
N ILE A 78 7.75 0.62 1.54
CA ILE A 78 7.43 -0.70 0.99
C ILE A 78 7.05 -1.60 2.16
N ILE A 79 5.84 -2.15 2.13
CA ILE A 79 5.34 -3.05 3.18
C ILE A 79 5.12 -4.43 2.57
N CYS A 80 5.89 -5.41 3.03
CA CYS A 80 5.72 -6.80 2.64
C CYS A 80 4.82 -7.50 3.67
N SER A 81 3.65 -7.99 3.23
CA SER A 81 2.74 -8.75 4.10
C SER A 81 2.17 -9.97 3.39
N ILE A 82 1.84 -11.01 4.16
CA ILE A 82 1.09 -12.18 3.68
C ILE A 82 -0.44 -11.94 3.71
N ILE A 83 -0.88 -10.81 4.26
CA ILE A 83 -2.30 -10.46 4.42
C ILE A 83 -2.61 -9.30 3.47
N HIS A 84 -3.70 -9.44 2.71
CA HIS A 84 -4.17 -8.38 1.82
C HIS A 84 -4.53 -7.11 2.63
N PRO A 85 -4.16 -5.89 2.19
CA PRO A 85 -4.34 -4.66 2.95
C PRO A 85 -5.80 -4.36 3.33
N SER A 86 -6.77 -4.72 2.48
CA SER A 86 -8.20 -4.55 2.80
C SER A 86 -8.70 -5.42 3.95
N ARG A 87 -7.94 -6.46 4.33
CA ARG A 87 -8.26 -7.41 5.40
C ARG A 87 -7.17 -7.46 6.47
N LEU A 88 -6.34 -6.40 6.53
CA LEU A 88 -5.17 -6.37 7.40
C LEU A 88 -5.59 -6.46 8.88
N TYR A 89 -6.56 -5.65 9.30
CA TYR A 89 -7.19 -5.75 10.62
C TYR A 89 -8.58 -6.39 10.53
N ARG A 90 -9.06 -6.98 11.64
CA ARG A 90 -10.37 -7.65 11.74
C ARG A 90 -11.53 -6.72 11.38
N GLU A 91 -12.68 -7.30 11.03
CA GLU A 91 -13.89 -6.63 10.51
C GLU A 91 -14.39 -5.43 11.34
N GLU A 92 -14.24 -5.45 12.67
CA GLU A 92 -14.55 -4.30 13.55
C GLU A 92 -13.71 -3.03 13.24
N LYS A 93 -12.72 -3.15 12.35
CA LYS A 93 -11.78 -2.09 11.93
C LYS A 93 -11.78 -1.88 10.41
N GLU A 94 -12.88 -2.19 9.73
CA GLU A 94 -13.01 -2.02 8.27
C GLU A 94 -12.67 -0.59 7.82
N GLU A 95 -13.18 0.43 8.52
CA GLU A 95 -12.87 1.83 8.25
C GLU A 95 -11.35 2.11 8.27
N LEU A 96 -10.61 1.47 9.19
CA LEU A 96 -9.16 1.62 9.28
C LEU A 96 -8.45 0.96 8.10
N ASN A 97 -8.93 -0.20 7.66
CA ASN A 97 -8.39 -0.87 6.47
C ASN A 97 -8.65 -0.04 5.21
N GLU A 98 -9.82 0.59 5.08
CA GLU A 98 -10.11 1.53 3.98
C GLU A 98 -9.18 2.74 4.01
N GLN A 99 -9.03 3.37 5.17
CA GLN A 99 -8.13 4.51 5.33
C GLN A 99 -6.69 4.16 4.98
N PHE A 100 -6.22 2.97 5.37
CA PHE A 100 -4.90 2.47 5.01
C PHE A 100 -4.79 2.22 3.50
N THR A 101 -5.78 1.54 2.92
CA THR A 101 -5.80 1.19 1.49
C THR A 101 -5.77 2.44 0.59
N ARG A 102 -6.44 3.54 0.99
CA ARG A 102 -6.39 4.83 0.28
C ARG A 102 -5.00 5.48 0.23
N ARG A 103 -4.07 5.06 1.10
CA ARG A 103 -2.67 5.55 1.16
C ARG A 103 -1.72 4.71 0.32
N ILE A 104 -2.18 3.57 -0.21
CA ILE A 104 -1.35 2.67 -1.01
C ILE A 104 -1.35 3.15 -2.46
N THR A 105 -0.17 3.49 -2.99
CA THR A 105 -0.01 3.91 -4.38
C THR A 105 0.09 2.73 -5.33
N HIS A 106 0.81 1.68 -4.92
CA HIS A 106 1.00 0.46 -5.69
C HIS A 106 0.79 -0.76 -4.81
N LEU A 107 0.04 -1.74 -5.28
CA LEU A 107 -0.13 -3.03 -4.64
C LEU A 107 0.35 -4.11 -5.59
N TYR A 108 1.19 -5.01 -5.10
CA TYR A 108 1.70 -6.14 -5.88
C TYR A 108 1.33 -7.44 -5.20
N GLU A 109 0.89 -8.42 -5.98
CA GLU A 109 0.71 -9.80 -5.53
C GLU A 109 1.82 -10.67 -6.10
N VAL A 110 2.44 -11.45 -5.21
CA VAL A 110 3.59 -12.30 -5.53
C VAL A 110 3.11 -13.75 -5.57
N ASN A 111 3.33 -14.40 -6.71
CA ASN A 111 3.01 -15.79 -6.93
C ASN A 111 4.09 -16.72 -6.36
N SER A 112 3.76 -18.01 -6.22
CA SER A 112 4.69 -19.05 -5.73
C SER A 112 5.95 -19.24 -6.58
N ASN A 113 5.92 -18.82 -7.85
CA ASN A 113 7.06 -18.84 -8.76
C ASN A 113 7.92 -17.55 -8.68
N HIS A 114 7.70 -16.69 -7.69
CA HIS A 114 8.34 -15.37 -7.53
C HIS A 114 8.05 -14.36 -8.65
N SER A 115 7.11 -14.66 -9.55
CA SER A 115 6.54 -13.62 -10.41
C SER A 115 5.61 -12.74 -9.60
N TYR A 116 5.46 -11.48 -10.03
CA TYR A 116 4.54 -10.55 -9.42
C TYR A 116 3.73 -9.83 -10.50
N TYR A 117 2.54 -9.37 -10.12
CA TYR A 117 1.73 -8.48 -10.92
C TYR A 117 1.19 -7.36 -10.05
N GLU A 118 0.97 -6.20 -10.67
CA GLU A 118 0.37 -5.06 -9.99
C GLU A 118 -1.15 -5.26 -9.93
N ILE A 119 -1.71 -5.12 -8.73
CA ILE A 119 -3.14 -5.01 -8.50
C ILE A 119 -3.46 -3.53 -8.43
N HIS A 120 -4.38 -3.08 -9.29
CA HIS A 120 -4.94 -1.75 -9.14
C HIS A 120 -6.04 -1.81 -8.07
N LEU A 121 -5.82 -1.16 -6.93
CA LEU A 121 -6.80 -1.12 -5.82
C LEU A 121 -8.16 -0.53 -6.22
N ASN A 122 -8.16 0.28 -7.27
CA ASN A 122 -9.36 0.83 -7.86
C ASN A 122 -10.01 -0.13 -8.87
N GLN A 123 -9.57 -1.36 -9.08
CA GLN A 123 -10.15 -2.20 -10.15
C GLN A 123 -11.45 -2.88 -9.69
N VAL A 124 -12.50 -2.80 -10.51
CA VAL A 124 -13.72 -3.60 -10.36
C VAL A 124 -13.51 -4.92 -11.09
N CYS A 125 -13.86 -6.03 -10.44
CA CYS A 125 -13.75 -7.37 -11.02
C CYS A 125 -15.11 -8.08 -11.02
N ILE A 126 -15.47 -8.76 -12.12
CA ILE A 126 -16.63 -9.66 -12.20
C ILE A 126 -16.12 -11.06 -12.53
N GLY A 127 -16.50 -12.06 -11.72
CA GLY A 127 -16.08 -13.45 -11.94
C GLY A 127 -14.56 -13.66 -11.89
N GLY A 128 -13.82 -12.81 -11.17
CA GLY A 128 -12.36 -12.85 -11.09
C GLY A 128 -11.62 -12.12 -12.22
N TYR A 129 -12.33 -11.53 -13.19
CA TYR A 129 -11.73 -10.78 -14.28
C TYR A 129 -11.86 -9.27 -14.04
N PRO A 130 -10.78 -8.49 -14.23
CA PRO A 130 -10.84 -7.04 -14.12
C PRO A 130 -11.66 -6.46 -15.28
N ILE A 131 -12.71 -5.71 -14.95
CA ILE A 131 -13.63 -5.10 -15.93
C ILE A 131 -13.48 -3.59 -16.04
N GLY A 132 -12.80 -2.94 -15.09
CA GLY A 132 -12.58 -1.50 -15.14
C GLY A 132 -12.10 -0.95 -13.82
N TYR A 133 -12.16 0.38 -13.67
CA TYR A 133 -11.80 1.06 -12.44
C TYR A 133 -13.05 1.59 -11.71
N ARG A 134 -12.99 1.65 -10.39
CA ARG A 134 -13.95 2.27 -9.47
C ARG A 134 -13.87 3.77 -9.74
N THR A 135 -14.91 4.28 -10.37
CA THR A 135 -15.19 5.72 -10.51
C THR A 135 -16.23 6.12 -9.46
N ASP A 136 -16.51 7.41 -9.30
CA ASP A 136 -17.57 7.91 -8.39
C ASP A 136 -18.97 7.35 -8.74
N PHE A 137 -19.14 6.86 -9.97
CA PHE A 137 -20.34 6.15 -10.43
C PHE A 137 -20.47 4.73 -9.83
N ASN A 138 -19.36 4.11 -9.41
CA ASN A 138 -19.29 2.74 -8.88
C ASN A 138 -19.39 2.66 -7.35
N GLN A 139 -19.86 3.73 -6.69
CA GLN A 139 -20.13 3.78 -5.24
C GLN A 139 -21.62 3.62 -4.90
N LEU A 140 -22.46 3.20 -5.86
CA LEU A 140 -23.90 3.08 -5.64
C LEU A 140 -24.23 1.71 -5.01
N GLU A 141 -24.89 1.74 -3.84
CA GLU A 141 -25.35 0.54 -3.12
C GLU A 141 -26.42 -0.22 -3.90
N GLU A 142 -27.17 0.48 -4.75
CA GLU A 142 -28.23 -0.07 -5.60
C GLU A 142 -28.12 0.51 -7.01
N TYR A 143 -28.40 -0.34 -8.01
CA TYR A 143 -28.49 0.06 -9.41
C TYR A 143 -29.62 -0.73 -10.09
N GLU A 144 -30.36 -0.08 -10.98
CA GLU A 144 -31.31 -0.77 -11.86
C GLU A 144 -30.74 -0.88 -13.27
N VAL A 145 -30.73 -2.10 -13.81
CA VAL A 145 -30.37 -2.36 -15.20
C VAL A 145 -31.66 -2.40 -16.01
N THR A 146 -31.81 -1.47 -16.94
CA THR A 146 -32.92 -1.47 -17.90
C THR A 146 -32.39 -1.84 -19.29
N ASP A 147 -33.04 -2.83 -19.90
CA ASP A 147 -32.81 -3.17 -21.30
C ASP A 147 -33.64 -2.22 -22.17
N ASN A 148 -32.96 -1.43 -23.01
CA ASN A 148 -33.63 -0.56 -23.96
C ASN A 148 -34.13 -1.36 -25.17
N TRP A 149 -35.13 -0.80 -25.85
CA TRP A 149 -35.71 -1.39 -27.06
C TRP A 149 -34.72 -1.54 -28.23
N ASP A 150 -33.60 -0.79 -28.20
CA ASP A 150 -32.53 -0.83 -29.20
C ASP A 150 -31.43 -1.86 -28.87
N GLY A 151 -31.60 -2.64 -27.80
CA GLY A 151 -30.64 -3.65 -27.35
C GLY A 151 -29.45 -3.11 -26.56
N THR A 152 -29.42 -1.80 -26.28
CA THR A 152 -28.46 -1.22 -25.33
C THR A 152 -28.94 -1.40 -23.89
N ARG A 153 -28.00 -1.44 -22.95
CA ARG A 153 -28.29 -1.49 -21.51
C ARG A 153 -27.99 -0.14 -20.90
N THR A 154 -29.00 0.48 -20.28
CA THR A 154 -28.79 1.67 -19.46
C THR A 154 -28.74 1.25 -18.01
N ILE A 155 -27.69 1.68 -17.31
CA ILE A 155 -27.62 1.61 -15.85
C ILE A 155 -28.19 2.94 -15.35
N ILE A 156 -29.33 2.88 -14.69
CA ILE A 156 -30.01 4.04 -14.12
C ILE A 156 -29.84 3.98 -12.60
N ASN A 157 -29.67 5.16 -12.00
CA ASN A 157 -29.82 5.41 -10.56
C ASN A 157 -31.21 6.01 -10.35
#